data_AF-A0A971FLF7-F1
#
_entry.id   AF-A0A971FLF7-F1
#
_cell.length_a   1.000
_cell.length_b   1.000
_cell.length_c   1.000
_cell.angle_alpha   90.00
_cell.angle_beta   90.00
_cell.angle_gamma   90.00
#
_symmetry.space_group_name_H-M   'P 1'
#
loop_
_entity.id
_entity.type
_entity.pdbx_description
1 polymer ?
#
loop_
_entity_poly.entity_id
_entity_poly.type
_entity_poly.pdbx_seq_one_letter_code
_entity_poly.pdbx_strand_id
1 'polypeptide(L)'
;MKQTDNSGHRQRLRDKTLAGKPEAFSDEALLELLLTYALPRLDVQSLAKELLEKYGSLVAVLSAPPMDLAQFKGIKESVLALFKAVDRIRVQAPSIGQQSSARQLEIAAPAREKVAWPEKMPAPVQQELPEEIIEVTDKPPAPEPEPTKGKKKRAAKSRAVSRRQPKKITVPSIIVSKGGKRKFQVCNGYLLEFDQLARVLHSLQEMRTQSKISREDLMESTGLADRQLESLVSVGAAMGLIVRGRQKLTVFGEVIAEHDIFLELRPTLEWCHYAGAASSGNLVWYDIFNVVVVEKPLSTQEVWKDFLRRRLEEHYTPRTVGKHLNEEVRFVLDAYQNRNFRKLELLNQTHDDKLYRRRYTDFEPLIVCAMLYDYGLARNTRLLQVEDVAATPGSPAMVFGVDVAALRQLVEGLHQRGWVRYETTHGLDQIRLKPSFSALEMLRAFYEDRDPKEDEDAGKGDLDS
;
A
#
# COMPACT_ATOMS: atom_id res chain seq x y z
N MET A 1 -1.00 4.49 44.70
CA MET A 1 -0.14 4.92 43.58
C MET A 1 -1.02 5.23 42.39
N LYS A 2 -1.00 6.48 41.88
CA LYS A 2 -1.73 6.88 40.67
C LYS A 2 -1.07 6.20 39.46
N GLN A 3 -1.81 5.34 38.76
CA GLN A 3 -1.42 4.78 37.47
C GLN A 3 -1.43 5.89 36.41
N THR A 4 -0.28 6.20 35.82
CA THR A 4 -0.16 7.10 34.66
C THR A 4 -0.16 6.28 33.37
N ASP A 5 -1.35 6.00 32.84
CA ASP A 5 -1.50 5.50 31.48
C ASP A 5 -1.22 6.65 30.49
N ASN A 6 0.06 6.81 30.13
CA ASN A 6 0.55 7.88 29.25
C ASN A 6 0.02 7.74 27.81
N SER A 7 -0.43 6.54 27.43
CA SER A 7 -1.00 6.26 26.10
C SER A 7 -2.41 6.85 25.96
N GLY A 8 -3.23 6.68 27.00
CA GLY A 8 -4.59 7.22 27.07
C GLY A 8 -4.64 8.74 27.23
N HIS A 9 -3.61 9.36 27.82
CA HIS A 9 -3.56 10.82 28.01
C HIS A 9 -3.41 11.58 26.69
N ARG A 10 -2.48 11.15 25.82
CA ARG A 10 -2.25 11.78 24.52
C ARG A 10 -3.45 11.70 23.59
N GLN A 11 -4.13 10.55 23.60
CA GLN A 11 -5.35 10.37 22.81
C GLN A 11 -6.45 11.31 23.31
N ARG A 12 -6.67 11.38 24.64
CA ARG A 12 -7.66 12.30 25.23
C ARG A 12 -7.34 13.76 24.94
N LEU A 13 -6.06 14.16 24.92
CA LEU A 13 -5.65 15.52 24.58
C LEU A 13 -6.05 15.86 23.13
N ARG A 14 -5.72 14.99 22.16
CA ARG A 14 -6.13 15.13 20.76
C ARG A 14 -7.65 15.18 20.59
N ASP A 15 -8.36 14.26 21.23
CA ASP A 15 -9.82 14.19 21.12
C ASP A 15 -10.49 15.47 21.65
N LYS A 16 -9.96 16.07 22.73
CA LYS A 16 -10.47 17.34 23.26
C LYS A 16 -10.20 18.52 22.32
N THR A 17 -9.00 18.59 21.73
CA THR A 17 -8.65 19.64 20.75
C THR A 17 -9.52 19.55 19.50
N LEU A 18 -9.72 18.34 18.96
CA LEU A 18 -10.59 18.11 17.81
C LEU A 18 -12.07 18.41 18.09
N ALA A 19 -12.53 18.14 19.31
CA ALA A 19 -13.87 18.47 19.76
C ALA A 19 -14.08 19.97 20.06
N GLY A 20 -13.07 20.82 19.87
CA GLY A 20 -13.20 22.26 20.08
C GLY A 20 -13.41 22.66 21.55
N LYS A 21 -12.97 21.83 22.51
CA LYS A 21 -13.20 22.08 23.94
C LYS A 21 -12.31 23.22 24.46
N PRO A 22 -12.84 24.23 25.18
CA PRO A 22 -12.07 25.37 25.65
C PRO A 22 -10.81 25.00 26.45
N GLU A 23 -10.86 23.94 27.24
CA GLU A 23 -9.75 23.49 28.08
C GLU A 23 -8.57 22.92 27.28
N ALA A 24 -8.78 22.59 26.00
CA ALA A 24 -7.76 22.10 25.09
C ALA A 24 -6.97 23.22 24.39
N PHE A 25 -7.39 24.48 24.56
CA PHE A 25 -6.78 25.65 23.96
C PHE A 25 -6.06 26.55 24.97
N SER A 26 -5.78 26.05 26.18
CA SER A 26 -4.85 26.73 27.08
C SER A 26 -3.42 26.64 26.54
N ASP A 27 -2.58 27.61 26.88
CA ASP A 27 -1.16 27.63 26.50
C ASP A 27 -0.45 26.32 26.88
N GLU A 28 -0.76 25.79 28.06
CA GLU A 28 -0.22 24.51 28.55
C GLU A 28 -0.69 23.33 27.69
N ALA A 29 -2.00 23.21 27.43
CA ALA A 29 -2.55 22.11 26.65
C ALA A 29 -2.07 22.12 25.20
N LEU A 30 -1.94 23.31 24.60
CA LEU A 30 -1.42 23.49 23.24
C LEU A 30 0.07 23.18 23.16
N LEU A 31 0.86 23.64 24.12
CA LEU A 31 2.29 23.33 24.17
C LEU A 31 2.52 21.84 24.38
N GLU A 32 1.77 21.23 25.31
CA GLU A 32 1.81 19.81 25.55
C GLU A 32 1.46 19.03 24.29
N LEU A 33 0.39 19.43 23.58
CA LEU A 33 -0.02 18.81 22.33
C LEU A 33 1.08 18.90 21.27
N LEU A 34 1.69 20.07 21.05
CA LEU A 34 2.80 20.24 20.12
C LEU A 34 3.97 19.32 20.48
N LEU A 35 4.34 19.26 21.74
CA LEU A 35 5.40 18.38 22.23
C LEU A 35 5.06 16.89 22.05
N THR A 36 3.78 16.49 22.12
CA THR A 36 3.40 15.09 21.87
C THR A 36 3.76 14.62 20.45
N TYR A 37 3.76 15.52 19.46
CA TYR A 37 4.12 15.21 18.08
C TYR A 37 5.63 15.10 17.86
N ALA A 38 6.41 15.93 18.57
CA ALA A 38 7.86 15.93 18.45
C ALA A 38 8.55 14.89 19.37
N LEU A 39 7.93 14.52 20.49
CA LEU A 39 8.50 13.68 21.55
C LEU A 39 7.56 12.52 21.93
N PRO A 40 7.60 11.40 21.19
CA PRO A 40 6.65 10.29 21.36
C PRO A 40 6.87 9.46 22.64
N ARG A 41 8.08 9.47 23.22
CA ARG A 41 8.49 8.59 24.33
C ARG A 41 8.79 9.31 25.66
N LEU A 42 8.59 10.62 25.73
CA LEU A 42 8.87 11.43 26.93
C LEU A 42 7.59 11.92 27.58
N ASP A 43 7.60 12.12 28.89
CA ASP A 43 6.52 12.85 29.57
C ASP A 43 6.58 14.33 29.15
N VAL A 44 5.65 14.71 28.25
CA VAL A 44 5.62 16.06 27.67
C VAL A 44 4.85 17.04 28.54
N GLN A 45 4.07 16.56 29.52
CA GLN A 45 3.29 17.42 30.39
C GLN A 45 4.20 18.22 31.32
N SER A 46 5.17 17.54 31.96
CA SER A 46 6.16 18.20 32.81
C SER A 46 7.02 19.18 32.02
N LEU A 47 7.43 18.81 30.80
CA LEU A 47 8.25 19.69 29.95
C LEU A 47 7.48 20.94 29.49
N ALA A 48 6.19 20.81 29.15
CA ALA A 48 5.34 21.95 28.80
C ALA A 48 5.24 22.94 29.97
N LYS A 49 5.04 22.44 31.19
CA LYS A 49 5.02 23.28 32.40
C LYS A 49 6.35 23.98 32.64
N GLU A 50 7.46 23.26 32.58
CA GLU A 50 8.80 23.81 32.80
C GLU A 50 9.12 24.95 31.81
N LEU A 51 8.75 24.76 30.53
CA LEU A 51 8.89 25.79 29.50
C LEU A 51 8.01 27.01 29.77
N LEU A 52 6.76 26.81 30.16
CA LEU A 52 5.85 27.91 30.49
C LEU A 52 6.26 28.65 31.77
N GLU A 53 6.83 27.96 32.75
CA GLU A 53 7.37 28.59 33.95
C GLU A 53 8.58 29.50 33.63
N LYS A 54 9.45 29.08 32.69
CA LYS A 54 10.61 29.90 32.29
C LYS A 54 10.24 31.06 31.38
N TYR A 55 9.38 30.84 30.38
CA TYR A 55 9.11 31.82 29.32
C TYR A 55 7.76 32.56 29.49
N GLY A 56 6.90 32.13 30.40
CA GLY A 56 5.68 32.82 30.82
C GLY A 56 4.45 32.67 29.91
N SER A 57 4.62 32.37 28.62
CA SER A 57 3.51 32.16 27.68
C SER A 57 3.90 31.24 26.53
N LEU A 58 2.91 30.63 25.88
CA LEU A 58 3.13 29.81 24.68
C LEU A 58 3.81 30.62 23.57
N VAL A 59 3.38 31.87 23.39
CA VAL A 59 3.98 32.79 22.40
C VAL A 59 5.47 33.01 22.66
N ALA A 60 5.85 33.22 23.93
CA ALA A 60 7.23 33.42 24.31
C ALA A 60 8.07 32.16 24.12
N VAL A 61 7.52 30.97 24.41
CA VAL A 61 8.19 29.67 24.13
C VAL A 61 8.44 29.51 22.63
N LEU A 62 7.44 29.75 21.79
CA LEU A 62 7.55 29.61 20.33
C LEU A 62 8.54 30.60 19.70
N SER A 63 8.69 31.79 20.30
CA SER A 63 9.58 32.85 19.82
C SER A 63 11.01 32.76 20.38
N ALA A 64 11.27 31.86 21.34
CA ALA A 64 12.55 31.78 22.04
C ALA A 64 13.71 31.35 21.11
N PRO A 65 14.96 31.80 21.37
CA PRO A 65 16.13 31.36 20.62
C PRO A 65 16.32 29.84 20.69
N PRO A 66 16.58 29.15 19.56
CA PRO A 66 16.77 27.69 19.57
C PRO A 66 17.87 27.20 20.51
N MET A 67 18.93 28.00 20.69
CA MET A 67 20.03 27.69 21.61
C MET A 67 19.60 27.66 23.08
N ASP A 68 18.62 28.47 23.47
CA ASP A 68 18.12 28.53 24.85
C ASP A 68 17.15 27.38 25.13
N LEU A 69 16.33 27.02 24.14
CA LEU A 69 15.42 25.88 24.21
C LEU A 69 16.18 24.55 24.23
N ALA A 70 17.29 24.44 23.51
CA ALA A 70 18.13 23.24 23.47
C ALA A 70 18.74 22.86 24.84
N GLN A 71 18.74 23.78 25.82
CA GLN A 71 19.22 23.51 27.19
C GLN A 71 18.26 22.62 27.98
N PHE A 72 17.00 22.52 27.57
CA PHE A 72 16.00 21.71 28.26
C PHE A 72 16.11 20.24 27.89
N LYS A 73 16.04 19.36 28.89
CA LYS A 73 16.19 17.92 28.71
C LYS A 73 15.07 17.37 27.82
N GLY A 74 15.45 16.80 26.68
CA GLY A 74 14.52 16.20 25.73
C GLY A 74 14.17 17.09 24.55
N ILE A 75 14.53 18.37 24.57
CA ILE A 75 14.41 19.24 23.39
C ILE A 75 15.55 18.92 22.41
N LYS A 76 15.17 18.46 21.22
CA LYS A 76 16.06 18.16 20.10
C LYS A 76 15.63 18.97 18.88
N GLU A 77 16.38 18.83 17.79
CA GLU A 77 16.13 19.55 16.52
C GLU A 77 14.67 19.45 16.03
N SER A 78 14.02 18.29 16.21
CA SER A 78 12.60 18.10 15.84
C SER A 78 11.64 19.04 16.57
N VAL A 79 11.85 19.28 17.87
CA VAL A 79 11.04 20.21 18.67
C VAL A 79 11.30 21.65 18.24
N LEU A 80 12.57 21.99 18.00
CA LEU A 80 12.97 23.34 17.58
C LEU A 80 12.39 23.68 16.20
N ALA A 81 12.45 22.75 15.25
CA ALA A 81 11.86 22.90 13.93
C ALA A 81 10.34 23.08 14.01
N LEU A 82 9.66 22.27 14.83
CA LEU A 82 8.21 22.38 15.05
C LEU A 82 7.83 23.75 15.63
N PHE A 83 8.52 24.20 16.69
CA PHE A 83 8.25 25.50 17.31
C PHE A 83 8.47 26.63 16.33
N LYS A 84 9.55 26.56 15.53
CA LYS A 84 9.83 27.60 14.53
C LYS A 84 8.79 27.62 13.42
N ALA A 85 8.30 26.46 12.98
CA ALA A 85 7.23 26.38 12.00
C ALA A 85 5.93 27.01 12.53
N VAL A 86 5.52 26.67 13.75
CA VAL A 86 4.31 27.21 14.38
C VAL A 86 4.44 28.73 14.61
N ASP A 87 5.61 29.21 15.05
CA ASP A 87 5.88 30.64 15.19
C ASP A 87 5.79 31.38 13.85
N ARG A 88 6.32 30.79 12.77
CA ARG A 88 6.22 31.36 11.42
C ARG A 88 4.77 31.44 10.95
N ILE A 89 3.97 30.39 11.17
CA ILE A 89 2.53 30.40 10.84
C ILE A 89 1.81 31.49 11.63
N ARG A 90 2.10 31.62 12.93
CA ARG A 90 1.53 32.66 13.80
C ARG A 90 1.85 34.07 13.31
N VAL A 91 3.10 34.33 12.93
CA VAL A 91 3.56 35.65 12.46
C VAL A 91 3.04 35.97 11.05
N GLN A 92 2.84 34.96 10.20
CA GLN A 92 2.31 35.12 8.84
C GLN A 92 0.78 35.22 8.79
N ALA A 93 0.07 34.87 9.86
CA ALA A 93 -1.37 35.03 9.92
C ALA A 93 -1.73 36.53 9.88
N PRO A 94 -2.47 37.02 8.86
CA PRO A 94 -2.90 38.41 8.82
C PRO A 94 -3.73 38.71 10.07
N SER A 95 -3.52 39.86 10.69
CA SER A 95 -4.25 40.30 11.88
C SER A 95 -5.76 40.25 11.60
N ILE A 96 -6.42 39.20 12.09
CA ILE A 96 -7.89 39.05 12.05
C ILE A 96 -8.44 40.03 13.09
N GLY A 97 -8.45 41.32 12.72
CA GLY A 97 -8.71 42.40 13.66
C GLY A 97 -8.56 43.76 13.00
N GLN A 98 -9.16 43.94 11.82
CA GLN A 98 -9.56 45.25 11.26
C GLN A 98 -10.34 45.16 9.93
N GLN A 99 -10.55 43.96 9.35
CA GLN A 99 -11.35 43.80 8.12
C GLN A 99 -12.71 43.10 8.31
N SER A 100 -13.22 42.98 9.55
CA SER A 100 -14.47 42.27 9.85
C SER A 100 -15.75 43.11 9.76
N SER A 101 -15.80 44.13 8.88
CA SER A 101 -17.03 44.92 8.65
C SER A 101 -17.71 44.69 7.29
N ALA A 102 -17.19 43.85 6.39
CA ALA A 102 -17.73 43.80 5.02
C ALA A 102 -18.22 42.44 4.51
N ARG A 103 -18.06 41.33 5.23
CA ARG A 103 -18.65 40.03 4.82
C ARG A 103 -19.15 39.24 6.02
N GLN A 104 -20.20 39.74 6.66
CA GLN A 104 -21.10 38.87 7.39
C GLN A 104 -21.83 37.99 6.38
N LEU A 105 -21.53 36.68 6.47
CA LEU A 105 -22.39 35.53 6.18
C LEU A 105 -23.78 35.87 5.58
N GLU A 106 -23.87 35.94 4.26
CA GLU A 106 -25.05 35.44 3.55
C GLU A 106 -24.87 33.94 3.32
N ILE A 107 -25.26 33.14 4.30
CA ILE A 107 -25.71 31.78 4.04
C ILE A 107 -27.16 31.93 3.54
N ALA A 108 -27.31 32.27 2.27
CA ALA A 108 -28.56 32.07 1.56
C ALA A 108 -28.57 30.61 1.08
N ALA A 109 -29.58 29.85 1.51
CA ALA A 109 -29.91 28.55 0.93
C ALA A 109 -30.00 28.69 -0.60
N PRO A 110 -29.50 27.74 -1.41
CA PRO A 110 -29.67 27.83 -2.85
C PRO A 110 -31.17 27.80 -3.16
N ALA A 111 -31.66 28.88 -3.76
CA ALA A 111 -32.99 28.92 -4.35
C ALA A 111 -33.12 27.74 -5.30
N ARG A 112 -34.16 26.93 -5.11
CA ARG A 112 -34.57 25.90 -6.07
C ARG A 112 -35.00 26.59 -7.35
N GLU A 113 -34.07 26.78 -8.27
CA GLU A 113 -34.41 27.03 -9.66
C GLU A 113 -35.08 25.76 -10.19
N LYS A 114 -36.37 25.88 -10.53
CA LYS A 114 -37.08 24.86 -11.29
C LYS A 114 -36.43 24.80 -12.67
N VAL A 115 -35.47 23.91 -12.83
CA VAL A 115 -35.09 23.45 -14.16
C VAL A 115 -36.37 22.83 -14.77
N ALA A 116 -36.71 23.18 -16.00
CA ALA A 116 -37.81 22.55 -16.71
C ALA A 116 -37.24 21.32 -17.44
N TRP A 117 -37.73 20.12 -17.10
CA TRP A 117 -37.42 18.91 -17.83
C TRP A 117 -38.20 18.94 -19.16
N PRO A 118 -37.58 18.67 -20.32
CA PRO A 118 -38.31 18.60 -21.58
C PRO A 118 -39.31 17.43 -21.53
N GLU A 119 -40.58 17.70 -21.87
CA GLU A 119 -41.72 16.77 -21.80
C GLU A 119 -41.65 15.59 -22.79
N LYS A 120 -40.58 15.46 -23.59
CA LYS A 120 -40.30 14.27 -24.40
C LYS A 120 -38.82 13.93 -24.37
N MET A 121 -38.50 12.76 -23.84
CA MET A 121 -37.21 12.12 -24.06
C MET A 121 -37.05 11.81 -25.55
N PRO A 122 -35.90 12.10 -26.19
CA PRO A 122 -35.62 11.53 -27.49
C PRO A 122 -35.54 9.99 -27.35
N ALA A 123 -36.15 9.29 -28.31
CA ALA A 123 -36.11 7.83 -28.37
C ALA A 123 -34.64 7.35 -28.45
N PRO A 124 -34.33 6.15 -27.90
CA PRO A 124 -32.98 5.60 -27.97
C PRO A 124 -32.55 5.47 -29.43
N VAL A 125 -31.37 6.02 -29.75
CA VAL A 125 -30.71 5.76 -31.02
C VAL A 125 -30.30 4.29 -31.02
N GLN A 126 -30.94 3.51 -31.89
CA GLN A 126 -30.50 2.16 -32.23
C GLN A 126 -29.23 2.30 -33.06
N GLN A 127 -28.07 2.00 -32.47
CA GLN A 127 -26.87 1.71 -33.26
C GLN A 127 -27.04 0.29 -33.84
N GLU A 128 -27.33 0.21 -35.13
CA GLU A 128 -27.18 -1.01 -35.90
C GLU A 128 -25.69 -1.42 -35.91
N LEU A 129 -25.39 -2.58 -35.37
CA LEU A 129 -24.09 -3.26 -35.52
C LEU A 129 -24.00 -3.76 -36.97
N PRO A 130 -22.86 -3.59 -37.68
CA PRO A 130 -22.69 -4.20 -38.98
C PRO A 130 -22.66 -5.73 -38.85
N GLU A 131 -23.55 -6.39 -39.59
CA GLU A 131 -23.56 -7.84 -39.81
C GLU A 131 -22.36 -8.22 -40.71
N GLU A 132 -21.29 -8.71 -40.10
CA GLU A 132 -20.32 -9.57 -40.80
C GLU A 132 -20.50 -11.01 -40.33
N ILE A 133 -21.12 -11.80 -41.21
CA ILE A 133 -21.25 -13.24 -41.11
C ILE A 133 -19.86 -13.84 -41.36
N ILE A 134 -19.20 -14.32 -40.31
CA ILE A 134 -18.08 -15.26 -40.45
C ILE A 134 -18.68 -16.67 -40.37
N GLU A 135 -18.73 -17.36 -41.51
CA GLU A 135 -19.08 -18.78 -41.59
C GLU A 135 -18.11 -19.61 -40.72
N VAL A 136 -18.64 -20.17 -39.63
CA VAL A 136 -17.98 -21.19 -38.83
C VAL A 136 -18.16 -22.52 -39.56
N THR A 137 -17.13 -22.96 -40.29
CA THR A 137 -17.09 -24.34 -40.78
C THR A 137 -16.72 -25.28 -39.62
N ASP A 138 -17.68 -26.10 -39.19
CA ASP A 138 -17.48 -27.22 -38.29
C ASP A 138 -16.52 -28.25 -38.91
N LYS A 139 -15.35 -28.44 -38.29
CA LYS A 139 -14.58 -29.68 -38.46
C LYS A 139 -13.97 -30.09 -37.12
N PRO A 140 -14.24 -31.31 -36.61
CA PRO A 140 -13.75 -31.75 -35.32
C PRO A 140 -12.22 -32.00 -35.34
N PRO A 141 -11.50 -31.71 -34.24
CA PRO A 141 -10.08 -32.00 -34.15
C PRO A 141 -9.83 -33.52 -34.07
N ALA A 142 -8.81 -33.98 -34.78
CA ALA A 142 -8.32 -35.35 -34.75
C ALA A 142 -7.67 -35.68 -33.39
N PRO A 143 -7.71 -36.95 -32.93
CA PRO A 143 -7.22 -37.33 -31.61
C PRO A 143 -5.67 -37.30 -31.54
N GLU A 144 -5.15 -36.81 -30.42
CA GLU A 144 -3.74 -36.94 -30.04
C GLU A 144 -3.36 -38.41 -29.84
N PRO A 145 -2.14 -38.84 -30.21
CA PRO A 145 -1.71 -40.22 -30.02
C PRO A 145 -1.19 -40.46 -28.59
N GLU A 146 -1.64 -41.56 -28.00
CA GLU A 146 -1.13 -42.12 -26.73
C GLU A 146 0.33 -42.64 -26.83
N PRO A 147 1.03 -42.77 -25.67
CA PRO A 147 2.47 -43.01 -25.64
C PRO A 147 2.83 -44.49 -25.80
N THR A 148 3.60 -44.84 -26.82
CA THR A 148 4.19 -46.18 -26.95
C THR A 148 5.54 -46.30 -26.21
N LYS A 149 5.60 -47.26 -25.29
CA LYS A 149 6.81 -47.78 -24.64
C LYS A 149 7.80 -48.36 -25.67
N GLY A 150 9.09 -48.04 -25.55
CA GLY A 150 10.12 -48.72 -26.37
C GLY A 150 11.58 -48.35 -26.12
N LYS A 151 12.24 -49.13 -25.24
CA LYS A 151 13.66 -49.56 -25.25
C LYS A 151 14.80 -48.52 -25.07
N LYS A 152 15.53 -48.77 -23.97
CA LYS A 152 16.91 -48.33 -23.67
C LYS A 152 17.87 -48.57 -24.85
N LYS A 153 18.64 -47.55 -25.24
CA LYS A 153 20.01 -47.69 -25.76
C LYS A 153 20.91 -46.58 -25.21
N ARG A 154 22.01 -46.99 -24.59
CA ARG A 154 23.16 -46.15 -24.23
C ARG A 154 23.91 -45.75 -25.49
N ALA A 155 24.32 -44.49 -25.60
CA ALA A 155 25.44 -44.04 -26.43
C ALA A 155 26.07 -42.78 -25.81
N ALA A 156 27.37 -42.65 -26.01
CA ALA A 156 28.30 -41.89 -25.20
C ALA A 156 28.48 -40.41 -25.61
N LYS A 157 28.87 -39.61 -24.61
CA LYS A 157 29.62 -38.34 -24.60
C LYS A 157 29.91 -37.66 -25.97
N SER A 158 29.47 -36.41 -26.09
CA SER A 158 30.38 -35.32 -26.49
C SER A 158 30.08 -34.08 -25.64
N ARG A 159 31.14 -33.50 -25.07
CA ARG A 159 31.13 -32.45 -24.05
C ARG A 159 31.45 -31.14 -24.76
N ALA A 160 30.43 -30.44 -25.25
CA ALA A 160 30.58 -29.05 -25.68
C ALA A 160 30.53 -28.15 -24.44
N VAL A 161 31.67 -27.57 -24.07
CA VAL A 161 31.78 -26.56 -23.03
C VAL A 161 31.13 -25.28 -23.58
N SER A 162 29.81 -25.16 -23.40
CA SER A 162 29.12 -23.88 -23.58
C SER A 162 29.58 -22.95 -22.46
N ARG A 163 30.38 -21.96 -22.84
CA ARG A 163 30.82 -20.84 -22.01
C ARG A 163 29.55 -20.09 -21.60
N ARG A 164 28.99 -20.43 -20.43
CA ARG A 164 27.82 -19.73 -19.86
C ARG A 164 28.23 -18.28 -19.64
N GLN A 165 27.71 -17.39 -20.47
CA GLN A 165 27.63 -15.97 -20.12
C GLN A 165 26.88 -15.86 -18.78
N PRO A 166 27.32 -14.97 -17.87
CA PRO A 166 26.62 -14.76 -16.61
C PRO A 166 25.17 -14.34 -16.94
N LYS A 167 24.19 -15.13 -16.50
CA LYS A 167 22.78 -14.76 -16.63
C LYS A 167 22.56 -13.47 -15.86
N LYS A 168 22.17 -12.38 -16.53
CA LYS A 168 21.61 -11.19 -15.87
C LYS A 168 20.48 -11.69 -14.95
N ILE A 169 20.59 -11.39 -13.66
CA ILE A 169 19.59 -11.79 -12.67
C ILE A 169 18.45 -10.79 -12.79
N THR A 170 17.40 -11.15 -13.54
CA THR A 170 16.19 -10.33 -13.60
C THR A 170 15.41 -10.50 -12.29
N VAL A 171 15.13 -9.39 -11.62
CA VAL A 171 14.26 -9.37 -10.43
C VAL A 171 12.83 -9.71 -10.89
N PRO A 172 12.20 -10.77 -10.38
CA PRO A 172 10.83 -11.12 -10.76
C PRO A 172 9.82 -10.15 -10.14
N SER A 173 8.67 -9.97 -10.80
CA SER A 173 7.56 -9.19 -10.23
C SER A 173 7.03 -9.82 -8.94
N ILE A 174 6.66 -8.97 -7.99
CA ILE A 174 6.10 -9.38 -6.69
C ILE A 174 4.65 -9.82 -6.77
N ILE A 175 3.90 -9.41 -7.81
CA ILE A 175 2.48 -9.75 -7.95
C ILE A 175 2.22 -11.03 -8.76
N VAL A 176 3.27 -11.66 -9.33
CA VAL A 176 3.14 -12.89 -10.10
C VAL A 176 3.28 -14.14 -9.20
N SER A 177 2.21 -14.93 -9.10
CA SER A 177 2.25 -16.22 -8.39
C SER A 177 3.02 -17.27 -9.19
N LYS A 178 4.02 -17.92 -8.56
CA LYS A 178 4.78 -19.02 -9.18
C LYS A 178 3.85 -20.21 -9.48
N GLY A 179 3.72 -20.52 -10.76
CA GLY A 179 2.96 -21.68 -11.25
C GLY A 179 1.43 -21.48 -11.28
N GLY A 180 0.95 -20.23 -11.25
CA GLY A 180 -0.48 -19.90 -11.41
C GLY A 180 -1.40 -20.37 -10.28
N LYS A 181 -0.85 -20.99 -9.22
CA LYS A 181 -1.65 -21.50 -8.10
C LYS A 181 -2.13 -20.35 -7.22
N ARG A 182 -3.45 -20.31 -7.00
CA ARG A 182 -4.09 -19.40 -6.03
C ARG A 182 -4.08 -20.05 -4.65
N LYS A 183 -3.52 -19.34 -3.69
CA LYS A 183 -3.45 -19.75 -2.28
C LYS A 183 -4.70 -19.25 -1.58
N PHE A 184 -5.53 -20.20 -1.15
CA PHE A 184 -6.75 -19.88 -0.40
C PHE A 184 -6.41 -19.27 0.96
N GLN A 185 -5.51 -19.93 1.71
CA GLN A 185 -5.16 -19.55 3.08
C GLN A 185 -3.83 -18.80 3.11
N VAL A 186 -3.84 -17.47 3.08
CA VAL A 186 -2.63 -16.65 3.27
C VAL A 186 -2.25 -16.59 4.74
N CYS A 187 -3.22 -16.44 5.64
CA CYS A 187 -2.97 -16.28 7.07
C CYS A 187 -2.97 -17.60 7.85
N ASN A 188 -3.46 -18.69 7.25
CA ASN A 188 -3.54 -20.00 7.89
C ASN A 188 -4.26 -19.95 9.26
N GLY A 189 -5.25 -19.07 9.43
CA GLY A 189 -6.02 -18.93 10.67
C GLY A 189 -5.48 -17.92 11.69
N TYR A 190 -4.38 -17.23 11.41
CA TYR A 190 -3.78 -16.25 12.34
C TYR A 190 -4.02 -14.80 11.87
N LEU A 191 -4.06 -13.86 12.82
CA LEU A 191 -4.07 -12.43 12.51
C LEU A 191 -2.64 -11.94 12.25
N LEU A 192 -2.51 -10.82 11.52
CA LEU A 192 -1.22 -10.21 11.21
C LEU A 192 -0.72 -9.35 12.37
N GLU A 193 0.23 -9.89 13.13
CA GLU A 193 0.99 -9.15 14.13
C GLU A 193 2.30 -8.65 13.53
N PHE A 194 2.39 -7.33 13.31
CA PHE A 194 3.52 -6.71 12.61
C PHE A 194 4.83 -6.77 13.41
N ASP A 195 4.76 -6.72 14.74
CA ASP A 195 5.90 -6.92 15.64
C ASP A 195 6.48 -8.34 15.52
N GLN A 196 5.61 -9.34 15.38
CA GLN A 196 6.03 -10.73 15.21
C GLN A 196 6.58 -10.97 13.80
N LEU A 197 5.98 -10.35 12.78
CA LEU A 197 6.54 -10.38 11.44
C LEU A 197 7.93 -9.72 11.42
N ALA A 198 8.12 -8.58 12.08
CA ALA A 198 9.41 -7.92 12.19
C ALA A 198 10.47 -8.82 12.82
N ARG A 199 10.12 -9.60 13.86
CA ARG A 199 11.03 -10.62 14.44
C ARG A 199 11.44 -11.67 13.42
N VAL A 200 10.50 -12.15 12.60
CA VAL A 200 10.80 -13.09 11.51
C VAL A 200 11.72 -12.44 10.46
N LEU A 201 11.45 -11.21 10.03
CA LEU A 201 12.28 -10.49 9.07
C LEU A 201 13.70 -10.26 9.61
N HIS A 202 13.84 -9.90 10.89
CA HIS A 202 15.12 -9.71 11.56
C HIS A 202 15.94 -10.99 11.59
N SER A 203 15.31 -12.08 12.05
CA SER A 203 15.93 -13.41 12.11
C SER A 203 16.41 -13.87 10.71
N LEU A 204 15.59 -13.64 9.67
CA LEU A 204 15.97 -13.92 8.29
C LEU A 204 17.13 -13.04 7.79
N GLN A 205 17.19 -11.77 8.21
CA GLN A 205 18.26 -10.83 7.85
C GLN A 205 19.58 -11.22 8.51
N GLU A 206 19.58 -11.62 9.78
CA GLU A 206 20.77 -12.10 10.50
C GLU A 206 21.33 -13.38 9.87
N MET A 207 20.44 -14.28 9.44
CA MET A 207 20.82 -15.56 8.83
C MET A 207 21.03 -15.51 7.31
N ARG A 208 21.04 -14.32 6.68
CA ARG A 208 21.07 -14.15 5.21
C ARG A 208 22.23 -14.87 4.51
N THR A 209 23.36 -15.02 5.19
CA THR A 209 24.57 -15.70 4.69
C THR A 209 24.44 -17.22 4.66
N GLN A 210 23.48 -17.80 5.39
CA GLN A 210 23.28 -19.25 5.44
C GLN A 210 22.67 -19.75 4.12
N SER A 211 23.09 -20.92 3.66
CA SER A 211 22.59 -21.50 2.41
C SER A 211 21.14 -21.99 2.52
N LYS A 212 20.73 -22.44 3.71
CA LYS A 212 19.41 -22.94 4.02
C LYS A 212 19.10 -22.58 5.47
N ILE A 213 17.95 -21.97 5.70
CA ILE A 213 17.43 -21.67 7.03
C ILE A 213 16.37 -22.73 7.31
N SER A 214 16.48 -23.41 8.45
CA SER A 214 15.52 -24.41 8.88
C SER A 214 14.37 -23.74 9.63
N ARG A 215 13.22 -24.43 9.66
CA ARG A 215 12.06 -23.95 10.42
C ARG A 215 12.32 -23.97 11.91
N GLU A 216 13.13 -24.92 12.39
CA GLU A 216 13.56 -25.01 13.79
C GLU A 216 14.44 -23.82 14.16
N ASP A 217 15.38 -23.41 13.29
CA ASP A 217 16.27 -22.26 13.52
C ASP A 217 15.47 -20.96 13.67
N LEU A 218 14.44 -20.80 12.84
CA LEU A 218 13.52 -19.67 12.93
C LEU A 218 12.68 -19.71 14.21
N MET A 219 12.20 -20.88 14.63
CA MET A 219 11.44 -21.00 15.88
C MET A 219 12.32 -20.67 17.10
N GLU A 220 13.57 -21.14 17.11
CA GLU A 220 14.51 -20.87 18.20
C GLU A 220 14.86 -19.38 18.29
N SER A 221 15.27 -18.77 17.17
CA SER A 221 15.65 -17.36 17.13
C SER A 221 14.47 -16.40 17.35
N THR A 222 13.29 -16.73 16.83
CA THR A 222 12.11 -15.87 16.98
C THR A 222 11.31 -16.17 18.22
N GLY A 223 11.45 -17.33 18.87
CA GLY A 223 10.61 -17.77 19.98
C GLY A 223 9.13 -17.99 19.61
N LEU A 224 8.82 -18.14 18.32
CA LEU A 224 7.45 -18.31 17.82
C LEU A 224 7.08 -19.79 17.67
N ALA A 225 5.82 -20.12 17.92
CA ALA A 225 5.30 -21.46 17.68
C ALA A 225 5.27 -21.79 16.18
N ASP A 226 5.44 -23.07 15.84
CA ASP A 226 5.59 -23.54 14.46
C ASP A 226 4.51 -23.04 13.49
N ARG A 227 3.23 -23.13 13.87
CA ARG A 227 2.10 -22.71 13.04
C ARG A 227 2.02 -21.19 12.85
N GLN A 228 2.35 -20.45 13.90
CA GLN A 228 2.39 -18.99 13.87
C GLN A 228 3.52 -18.51 12.96
N LEU A 229 4.69 -19.14 13.04
CA LEU A 229 5.79 -18.91 12.11
C LEU A 229 5.37 -19.23 10.67
N GLU A 230 4.63 -20.32 10.42
CA GLU A 230 4.12 -20.62 9.07
C GLU A 230 3.27 -19.50 8.51
N SER A 231 2.37 -18.99 9.34
CA SER A 231 1.47 -17.90 8.97
C SER A 231 2.27 -16.65 8.65
N LEU A 232 3.21 -16.25 9.51
CA LEU A 232 4.01 -15.03 9.29
C LEU A 232 4.91 -15.14 8.06
N VAL A 233 5.56 -16.29 7.83
CA VAL A 233 6.33 -16.56 6.60
C VAL A 233 5.42 -16.52 5.37
N SER A 234 4.19 -17.05 5.50
CA SER A 234 3.20 -17.04 4.44
C SER A 234 2.72 -15.62 4.10
N VAL A 235 2.38 -14.81 5.10
CA VAL A 235 1.93 -13.43 4.94
C VAL A 235 3.08 -12.56 4.44
N GLY A 236 4.29 -12.70 4.98
CA GLY A 236 5.48 -12.02 4.47
C GLY A 236 5.80 -12.39 3.02
N ALA A 237 5.56 -13.64 2.60
CA ALA A 237 5.65 -14.02 1.19
C ALA A 237 4.55 -13.40 0.33
N ALA A 238 3.32 -13.32 0.84
CA ALA A 238 2.20 -12.65 0.18
C ALA A 238 2.43 -11.15 -0.02
N MET A 239 3.16 -10.50 0.90
CA MET A 239 3.59 -9.09 0.79
C MET A 239 4.90 -8.91 0.01
N GLY A 240 5.41 -9.96 -0.65
CA GLY A 240 6.61 -9.88 -1.49
C GLY A 240 7.92 -9.74 -0.70
N LEU A 241 7.92 -9.96 0.62
CA LEU A 241 9.08 -9.80 1.50
C LEU A 241 9.90 -11.08 1.64
N ILE A 242 9.26 -12.25 1.54
CA ILE A 242 9.89 -13.55 1.83
C ILE A 242 9.75 -14.52 0.65
N VAL A 243 10.86 -15.16 0.27
CA VAL A 243 10.85 -16.29 -0.67
C VAL A 243 10.44 -17.57 0.05
N ARG A 244 9.19 -18.00 -0.17
CA ARG A 244 8.65 -19.24 0.41
C ARG A 244 9.49 -20.47 0.00
N GLY A 245 9.78 -21.33 0.98
CA GLY A 245 10.52 -22.60 0.80
C GLY A 245 12.03 -22.49 0.98
N ARG A 246 12.64 -21.35 0.62
CA ARG A 246 14.04 -21.05 0.97
C ARG A 246 14.19 -20.35 2.31
N GLN A 247 13.10 -19.74 2.79
CA GLN A 247 13.08 -18.93 4.00
C GLN A 247 14.20 -17.89 3.93
N LYS A 248 14.13 -17.04 2.90
CA LYS A 248 15.05 -15.91 2.70
C LYS A 248 14.25 -14.67 2.36
N LEU A 249 14.78 -13.50 2.67
CA LEU A 249 14.21 -12.26 2.19
C LEU A 249 14.29 -12.21 0.65
N THR A 250 13.30 -11.57 0.02
CA THR A 250 13.42 -11.13 -1.37
C THR A 250 14.33 -9.91 -1.44
N VAL A 251 14.75 -9.49 -2.64
CA VAL A 251 15.49 -8.23 -2.79
C VAL A 251 14.72 -7.02 -2.27
N PHE A 252 13.38 -7.02 -2.38
CA PHE A 252 12.53 -5.98 -1.80
C PHE A 252 12.46 -6.11 -0.27
N GLY A 253 12.31 -7.34 0.24
CA GLY A 253 12.30 -7.63 1.67
C GLY A 253 13.62 -7.28 2.37
N GLU A 254 14.76 -7.42 1.69
CA GLU A 254 16.07 -7.00 2.19
C GLU A 254 16.12 -5.48 2.36
N VAL A 255 15.73 -4.72 1.32
CA VAL A 255 15.69 -3.25 1.36
C VAL A 255 14.76 -2.77 2.47
N ILE A 256 13.55 -3.34 2.56
CA ILE A 256 12.56 -2.96 3.58
C ILE A 256 13.04 -3.34 4.99
N ALA A 257 13.60 -4.53 5.19
CA ALA A 257 14.10 -4.95 6.50
C ALA A 257 15.28 -4.11 6.97
N GLU A 258 16.06 -3.53 6.06
CA GLU A 258 17.16 -2.62 6.40
C GLU A 258 16.68 -1.24 6.89
N HIS A 259 15.54 -0.74 6.38
CA HIS A 259 15.11 0.64 6.61
C HIS A 259 13.83 0.77 7.45
N ASP A 260 12.88 -0.17 7.34
CA ASP A 260 11.58 -0.14 8.02
C ASP A 260 11.09 -1.56 8.38
N ILE A 261 11.89 -2.27 9.19
CA ILE A 261 11.62 -3.67 9.57
C ILE A 261 10.29 -3.87 10.30
N PHE A 262 9.79 -2.84 10.98
CA PHE A 262 8.50 -2.85 11.69
C PHE A 262 7.31 -2.50 10.79
N LEU A 263 7.57 -2.15 9.52
CA LEU A 263 6.57 -1.76 8.53
C LEU A 263 5.68 -0.63 9.06
N GLU A 264 6.30 0.43 9.56
CA GLU A 264 5.60 1.55 10.18
C GLU A 264 5.37 2.72 9.22
N LEU A 265 6.22 2.88 8.20
CA LEU A 265 6.09 3.97 7.25
C LEU A 265 4.90 3.73 6.31
N ARG A 266 4.13 4.78 6.05
CA ARG A 266 3.01 4.74 5.10
C ARG A 266 3.45 4.22 3.71
N PRO A 267 4.57 4.67 3.13
CA PRO A 267 5.00 4.19 1.81
C PRO A 267 5.41 2.71 1.79
N THR A 268 6.01 2.19 2.87
CA THR A 268 6.25 0.74 3.04
C THR A 268 4.94 -0.04 3.04
N LEU A 269 3.91 0.49 3.73
CA LEU A 269 2.59 -0.13 3.77
C LEU A 269 1.87 -0.04 2.43
N GLU A 270 2.06 1.02 1.65
CA GLU A 270 1.57 1.10 0.27
C GLU A 270 2.14 -0.05 -0.57
N TRP A 271 3.47 -0.27 -0.52
CA TRP A 271 4.12 -1.37 -1.23
C TRP A 271 3.60 -2.75 -0.77
N CYS A 272 3.50 -2.98 0.55
CA CYS A 272 3.00 -4.23 1.09
C CYS A 272 1.51 -4.48 0.76
N HIS A 273 0.69 -3.42 0.76
CA HIS A 273 -0.69 -3.47 0.31
C HIS A 273 -0.76 -3.90 -1.15
N TYR A 274 0.00 -3.23 -2.01
CA TYR A 274 0.08 -3.56 -3.44
C TYR A 274 0.46 -5.03 -3.62
N ALA A 275 1.56 -5.49 -3.02
CA ALA A 275 2.01 -6.88 -3.11
C ALA A 275 0.92 -7.88 -2.67
N GLY A 276 0.26 -7.62 -1.54
CA GLY A 276 -0.77 -8.48 -0.96
C GLY A 276 -2.05 -8.54 -1.80
N ALA A 277 -2.56 -7.37 -2.21
CA ALA A 277 -3.87 -7.21 -2.84
C ALA A 277 -3.84 -7.33 -4.37
N ALA A 278 -2.71 -7.07 -5.03
CA ALA A 278 -2.62 -7.13 -6.49
C ALA A 278 -2.28 -8.53 -7.03
N SER A 279 -1.70 -9.40 -6.21
CA SER A 279 -1.40 -10.77 -6.58
C SER A 279 -2.65 -11.65 -6.54
N SER A 280 -3.11 -12.14 -7.70
CA SER A 280 -4.22 -13.10 -7.78
C SER A 280 -3.92 -14.43 -7.06
N GLY A 281 -2.64 -14.67 -6.74
CA GLY A 281 -2.18 -15.75 -5.89
C GLY A 281 -2.71 -15.67 -4.45
N ASN A 282 -3.01 -14.48 -3.93
CA ASN A 282 -3.52 -14.27 -2.58
C ASN A 282 -5.06 -14.24 -2.60
N LEU A 283 -5.70 -15.38 -2.86
CA LEU A 283 -7.11 -15.51 -3.29
C LEU A 283 -8.09 -14.54 -2.60
N VAL A 284 -8.27 -14.67 -1.29
CA VAL A 284 -9.28 -13.88 -0.55
C VAL A 284 -8.87 -12.42 -0.43
N TRP A 285 -7.58 -12.15 -0.21
CA TRP A 285 -7.05 -10.79 -0.13
C TRP A 285 -7.24 -10.03 -1.45
N TYR A 286 -6.90 -10.69 -2.56
CA TYR A 286 -7.11 -10.18 -3.91
C TYR A 286 -8.60 -9.94 -4.20
N ASP A 287 -9.45 -10.94 -3.94
CA ASP A 287 -10.88 -10.81 -4.24
C ASP A 287 -11.52 -9.67 -3.43
N ILE A 288 -11.10 -9.44 -2.18
CA ILE A 288 -11.60 -8.32 -1.37
C ILE A 288 -11.36 -6.97 -2.06
N PHE A 289 -10.14 -6.66 -2.48
CA PHE A 289 -9.79 -5.35 -3.04
C PHE A 289 -10.10 -5.16 -4.51
N ASN A 290 -10.26 -6.25 -5.27
CA ASN A 290 -10.49 -6.18 -6.71
C ASN A 290 -11.93 -6.52 -7.13
N VAL A 291 -12.70 -7.20 -6.27
CA VAL A 291 -14.04 -7.68 -6.60
C VAL A 291 -15.05 -7.24 -5.55
N VAL A 292 -14.86 -7.60 -4.28
CA VAL A 292 -15.88 -7.42 -3.24
C VAL A 292 -16.17 -5.94 -2.97
N VAL A 293 -15.14 -5.12 -2.79
CA VAL A 293 -15.31 -3.68 -2.55
C VAL A 293 -15.96 -2.94 -3.73
N VAL A 294 -15.87 -3.51 -4.94
CA VAL A 294 -16.42 -2.93 -6.17
C VAL A 294 -17.87 -3.38 -6.39
N GLU A 295 -18.16 -4.66 -6.21
CA GLU A 295 -19.49 -5.23 -6.47
C GLU A 295 -20.45 -5.15 -5.27
N LYS A 296 -19.90 -5.08 -4.05
CA LYS A 296 -20.64 -4.99 -2.78
C LYS A 296 -20.18 -3.79 -1.94
N PRO A 297 -20.15 -2.57 -2.51
CA PRO A 297 -19.76 -1.38 -1.76
C PRO A 297 -20.78 -1.11 -0.65
N LEU A 298 -20.31 -0.54 0.46
CA LEU A 298 -21.16 -0.10 1.56
C LEU A 298 -22.08 -1.22 2.10
N SER A 299 -21.50 -2.38 2.38
CA SER A 299 -22.21 -3.55 2.90
C SER A 299 -21.48 -4.20 4.07
N THR A 300 -22.16 -5.04 4.85
CA THR A 300 -21.59 -5.65 6.05
C THR A 300 -20.60 -6.76 5.71
N GLN A 301 -19.78 -7.14 6.69
CA GLN A 301 -18.87 -8.29 6.57
C GLN A 301 -19.60 -9.59 6.20
N GLU A 302 -20.83 -9.76 6.65
CA GLU A 302 -21.70 -10.91 6.38
C GLU A 302 -22.05 -10.99 4.89
N VAL A 303 -22.42 -9.86 4.29
CA VAL A 303 -22.68 -9.77 2.85
C VAL A 303 -21.41 -10.10 2.05
N TRP A 304 -20.26 -9.62 2.48
CA TRP A 304 -18.97 -9.94 1.86
C TRP A 304 -18.65 -11.43 1.91
N LYS A 305 -18.82 -12.05 3.09
CA LYS A 305 -18.58 -13.50 3.29
C LYS A 305 -19.53 -14.34 2.45
N ASP A 306 -20.81 -13.99 2.40
CA ASP A 306 -21.80 -14.74 1.61
C ASP A 306 -21.56 -14.60 0.11
N PHE A 307 -21.17 -13.40 -0.35
CA PHE A 307 -20.78 -13.16 -1.73
C PHE A 307 -19.55 -13.99 -2.12
N LEU A 308 -18.48 -13.93 -1.32
CA LEU A 308 -17.27 -14.72 -1.55
C LEU A 308 -17.54 -16.22 -1.48
N ARG A 309 -18.39 -16.68 -0.56
CA ARG A 309 -18.76 -18.10 -0.45
C ARG A 309 -19.37 -18.61 -1.76
N ARG A 310 -20.41 -17.93 -2.28
CA ARG A 310 -21.07 -18.32 -3.53
C ARG A 310 -20.11 -18.33 -4.71
N ARG A 311 -19.24 -17.32 -4.80
CA ARG A 311 -18.24 -17.20 -5.86
C ARG A 311 -17.18 -18.31 -5.81
N LEU A 312 -16.80 -18.77 -4.60
CA LEU A 312 -15.73 -19.74 -4.42
C LEU A 312 -16.22 -21.19 -4.43
N GLU A 313 -17.51 -21.44 -4.17
CA GLU A 313 -18.11 -22.79 -4.18
C GLU A 313 -18.04 -23.46 -5.56
N GLU A 314 -17.94 -22.70 -6.64
CA GLU A 314 -17.76 -23.22 -8.01
C GLU A 314 -16.37 -23.87 -8.22
N HIS A 315 -15.37 -23.47 -7.43
CA HIS A 315 -13.97 -23.88 -7.63
C HIS A 315 -13.35 -24.58 -6.41
N TYR A 316 -14.00 -24.52 -5.25
CA TYR A 316 -13.50 -25.05 -3.98
C TYR A 316 -14.58 -25.83 -3.25
N THR A 317 -14.15 -26.85 -2.49
CA THR A 317 -15.09 -27.68 -1.74
C THR A 317 -15.79 -26.88 -0.63
N PRO A 318 -17.08 -27.18 -0.33
CA PRO A 318 -17.81 -26.52 0.77
C PRO A 318 -17.09 -26.60 2.11
N ARG A 319 -16.36 -27.69 2.36
CA ARG A 319 -15.52 -27.86 3.55
C ARG A 319 -14.37 -26.84 3.61
N THR A 320 -13.69 -26.58 2.49
CA THR A 320 -12.58 -25.62 2.43
C THR A 320 -13.09 -24.21 2.66
N VAL A 321 -14.16 -23.85 1.93
CA VAL A 321 -14.78 -22.52 2.02
C VAL A 321 -15.35 -22.29 3.42
N GLY A 322 -16.14 -23.22 3.95
CA GLY A 322 -16.76 -23.10 5.27
C GLY A 322 -15.75 -23.03 6.41
N LYS A 323 -14.62 -23.74 6.31
CA LYS A 323 -13.60 -23.75 7.36
C LYS A 323 -12.73 -22.49 7.35
N HIS A 324 -12.30 -22.04 6.18
CA HIS A 324 -11.18 -21.10 6.08
C HIS A 324 -11.55 -19.70 5.59
N LEU A 325 -12.69 -19.52 4.90
CA LEU A 325 -13.05 -18.21 4.36
C LEU A 325 -13.21 -17.16 5.47
N ASN A 326 -13.85 -17.55 6.58
CA ASN A 326 -14.05 -16.64 7.71
C ASN A 326 -12.72 -16.17 8.32
N GLU A 327 -11.74 -17.06 8.40
CA GLU A 327 -10.41 -16.77 8.94
C GLU A 327 -9.67 -15.76 8.05
N GLU A 328 -9.70 -15.98 6.73
CA GLU A 328 -9.02 -15.09 5.76
C GLU A 328 -9.70 -13.72 5.65
N VAL A 329 -11.04 -13.68 5.64
CA VAL A 329 -11.77 -12.40 5.66
C VAL A 329 -11.44 -11.64 6.95
N ARG A 330 -11.47 -12.31 8.11
CA ARG A 330 -11.13 -11.69 9.38
C ARG A 330 -9.70 -11.16 9.39
N PHE A 331 -8.75 -11.91 8.85
CA PHE A 331 -7.36 -11.48 8.73
C PHE A 331 -7.23 -10.18 7.92
N VAL A 332 -7.87 -10.10 6.74
CA VAL A 332 -7.80 -8.89 5.91
C VAL A 332 -8.48 -7.72 6.62
N LEU A 333 -9.66 -7.91 7.20
CA LEU A 333 -10.35 -6.81 7.89
C LEU A 333 -9.56 -6.31 9.11
N ASP A 334 -9.04 -7.21 9.96
CA ASP A 334 -8.26 -6.82 11.13
C ASP A 334 -6.98 -6.05 10.73
N ALA A 335 -6.27 -6.54 9.71
CA ALA A 335 -5.04 -5.91 9.27
C ALA A 335 -5.24 -4.45 8.85
N TYR A 336 -6.38 -4.14 8.21
CA TYR A 336 -6.70 -2.81 7.69
C TYR A 336 -7.49 -1.91 8.64
N GLN A 337 -8.22 -2.46 9.60
CA GLN A 337 -9.00 -1.68 10.55
C GLN A 337 -8.28 -1.46 11.89
N ASN A 338 -7.47 -2.42 12.32
CA ASN A 338 -6.90 -2.46 13.66
C ASN A 338 -5.37 -2.50 13.71
N ARG A 339 -4.70 -2.82 12.60
CA ARG A 339 -3.23 -2.98 12.54
C ARG A 339 -2.57 -1.93 11.64
N ASN A 340 -1.30 -2.13 11.27
CA ASN A 340 -0.51 -1.11 10.59
C ASN A 340 -1.16 -0.63 9.28
N PHE A 341 -1.83 -1.49 8.50
CA PHE A 341 -2.52 -1.05 7.28
C PHE A 341 -3.66 -0.06 7.53
N ARG A 342 -4.14 0.11 8.77
CA ARG A 342 -5.05 1.22 9.15
C ARG A 342 -4.49 2.58 8.77
N LYS A 343 -3.16 2.76 8.78
CA LYS A 343 -2.49 4.01 8.39
C LYS A 343 -2.74 4.40 6.92
N LEU A 344 -3.20 3.46 6.09
CA LEU A 344 -3.59 3.71 4.71
C LEU A 344 -5.04 4.15 4.57
N GLU A 345 -5.89 3.93 5.58
CA GLU A 345 -7.32 4.29 5.58
C GLU A 345 -8.08 3.81 4.33
N LEU A 346 -7.65 2.66 3.78
CA LEU A 346 -8.21 2.10 2.56
C LEU A 346 -9.57 1.47 2.79
N LEU A 347 -9.72 0.77 3.91
CA LEU A 347 -10.93 0.04 4.23
C LEU A 347 -11.53 0.55 5.54
N ASN A 348 -12.68 1.18 5.42
CA ASN A 348 -13.32 1.89 6.52
C ASN A 348 -14.69 1.26 6.82
N GLN A 349 -15.17 1.51 8.03
CA GLN A 349 -16.47 1.03 8.51
C GLN A 349 -17.33 2.21 8.92
N THR A 350 -18.60 2.19 8.53
CA THR A 350 -19.60 3.16 9.03
C THR A 350 -20.05 2.79 10.45
N HIS A 351 -20.82 3.67 11.09
CA HIS A 351 -21.42 3.39 12.40
C HIS A 351 -22.39 2.19 12.39
N ASP A 352 -23.02 1.89 11.24
CA ASP A 352 -23.91 0.74 11.04
C ASP A 352 -23.17 -0.52 10.53
N ASP A 353 -21.88 -0.64 10.84
CA ASP A 353 -21.03 -1.77 10.47
C ASP A 353 -20.87 -2.04 8.96
N LYS A 354 -21.17 -1.06 8.10
CA LYS A 354 -20.99 -1.21 6.64
C LYS A 354 -19.57 -0.87 6.23
N LEU A 355 -18.94 -1.78 5.50
CA LEU A 355 -17.59 -1.67 4.97
C LEU A 355 -17.61 -0.96 3.62
N TYR A 356 -16.67 -0.04 3.43
CA TYR A 356 -16.44 0.61 2.15
C TYR A 356 -14.97 0.94 1.96
N ARG A 357 -14.56 0.98 0.69
CA ARG A 357 -13.22 1.42 0.33
C ARG A 357 -13.20 2.94 0.14
N ARG A 358 -12.25 3.62 0.78
CA ARG A 358 -11.96 5.04 0.52
C ARG A 358 -11.02 5.15 -0.68
N ARG A 359 -11.22 6.17 -1.52
CA ARG A 359 -10.26 6.52 -2.57
C ARG A 359 -8.93 6.94 -1.94
N TYR A 360 -7.84 6.32 -2.36
CA TYR A 360 -6.50 6.70 -1.93
C TYR A 360 -5.87 7.70 -2.92
N THR A 361 -5.30 8.78 -2.41
CA THR A 361 -4.68 9.84 -3.23
C THR A 361 -3.33 10.32 -2.71
N ASP A 362 -2.98 9.96 -1.47
CA ASP A 362 -1.79 10.46 -0.77
C ASP A 362 -0.62 9.48 -0.94
N PHE A 363 -0.30 9.18 -2.19
CA PHE A 363 0.79 8.27 -2.53
C PHE A 363 2.14 8.92 -2.36
N GLU A 364 3.11 8.13 -1.91
CA GLU A 364 4.51 8.45 -2.12
C GLU A 364 4.89 8.27 -3.60
N PRO A 365 5.33 9.33 -4.30
CA PRO A 365 5.58 9.28 -5.75
C PRO A 365 6.51 8.15 -6.20
N LEU A 366 7.60 7.89 -5.46
CA LEU A 366 8.54 6.82 -5.80
C LEU A 366 7.91 5.44 -5.64
N ILE A 367 7.06 5.26 -4.62
CA ILE A 367 6.42 3.96 -4.38
C ILE A 367 5.33 3.68 -5.42
N VAL A 368 4.46 4.64 -5.74
CA VAL A 368 3.47 4.42 -6.82
C VAL A 368 4.15 4.20 -8.18
N CYS A 369 5.29 4.86 -8.42
CA CYS A 369 6.11 4.60 -9.61
C CYS A 369 6.64 3.15 -9.58
N ALA A 370 7.19 2.70 -8.46
CA ALA A 370 7.65 1.31 -8.28
C ALA A 370 6.54 0.29 -8.60
N MET A 371 5.31 0.56 -8.16
CA MET A 371 4.15 -0.31 -8.44
C MET A 371 3.81 -0.37 -9.93
N LEU A 372 3.88 0.76 -10.66
CA LEU A 372 3.65 0.78 -12.11
C LEU A 372 4.72 -0.02 -12.86
N TYR A 373 5.98 0.07 -12.44
CA TYR A 373 7.08 -0.73 -12.99
C TYR A 373 6.89 -2.23 -12.73
N ASP A 374 6.50 -2.62 -11.51
CA ASP A 374 6.21 -4.02 -11.19
C ASP A 374 4.99 -4.54 -11.97
N TYR A 375 3.95 -3.72 -12.12
CA TYR A 375 2.75 -4.04 -12.88
C TYR A 375 3.02 -4.26 -14.37
N GLY A 376 3.84 -3.41 -14.98
CA GLY A 376 4.29 -3.56 -16.36
C GLY A 376 5.14 -4.82 -16.53
N LEU A 377 6.07 -5.08 -15.61
CA LEU A 377 6.88 -6.29 -15.59
C LEU A 377 6.02 -7.56 -15.50
N ALA A 378 4.99 -7.57 -14.65
CA ALA A 378 4.07 -8.70 -14.51
C ALA A 378 3.32 -9.04 -15.81
N ARG A 379 3.11 -8.04 -16.68
CA ARG A 379 2.42 -8.15 -17.98
C ARG A 379 3.38 -8.23 -19.16
N ASN A 380 4.69 -8.24 -18.90
CA ASN A 380 5.71 -8.18 -19.93
C ASN A 380 5.51 -7.00 -20.91
N THR A 381 5.14 -5.83 -20.40
CA THR A 381 4.92 -4.60 -21.18
C THR A 381 5.57 -3.39 -20.53
N ARG A 382 5.91 -2.40 -21.34
CA ARG A 382 6.34 -1.06 -20.89
C ARG A 382 5.36 0.04 -21.27
N LEU A 383 4.26 -0.32 -21.94
CA LEU A 383 3.21 0.60 -22.33
C LEU A 383 1.93 0.20 -21.59
N LEU A 384 1.39 1.13 -20.82
CA LEU A 384 0.16 0.97 -20.04
C LEU A 384 -0.85 2.03 -20.48
N GLN A 385 -2.12 1.67 -20.66
CA GLN A 385 -3.20 2.64 -20.82
C GLN A 385 -3.72 3.04 -19.44
N VAL A 386 -3.99 4.32 -19.21
CA VAL A 386 -4.51 4.81 -17.93
C VAL A 386 -5.87 4.17 -17.61
N GLU A 387 -6.75 4.07 -18.59
CA GLU A 387 -8.07 3.45 -18.45
C GLU A 387 -7.96 1.98 -18.05
N ASP A 388 -7.07 1.23 -18.70
CA ASP A 388 -6.81 -0.17 -18.37
C ASP A 388 -6.23 -0.30 -16.96
N VAL A 389 -5.29 0.56 -16.58
CA VAL A 389 -4.72 0.56 -15.23
C VAL A 389 -5.80 0.88 -14.20
N ALA A 390 -6.73 1.80 -14.46
CA ALA A 390 -7.80 2.12 -13.51
C ALA A 390 -8.84 0.98 -13.34
N ALA A 391 -9.07 0.18 -14.38
CA ALA A 391 -10.13 -0.82 -14.39
C ALA A 391 -9.66 -2.27 -14.14
N THR A 392 -8.40 -2.58 -14.41
CA THR A 392 -7.92 -3.97 -14.42
C THR A 392 -7.65 -4.50 -13.00
N PRO A 393 -8.26 -5.63 -12.60
CA PRO A 393 -7.90 -6.32 -11.36
C PRO A 393 -6.39 -6.58 -11.23
N GLY A 394 -5.86 -6.30 -10.04
CA GLY A 394 -4.44 -6.42 -9.73
C GLY A 394 -3.60 -5.23 -10.19
N SER A 395 -4.20 -4.16 -10.70
CA SER A 395 -3.48 -2.92 -10.97
C SER A 395 -3.30 -2.07 -9.71
N PRO A 396 -2.28 -1.18 -9.66
CA PRO A 396 -2.13 -0.23 -8.57
C PRO A 396 -3.38 0.63 -8.39
N ALA A 397 -3.91 1.20 -9.47
CA ALA A 397 -5.10 2.04 -9.36
C ALA A 397 -6.33 1.27 -8.86
N MET A 398 -6.51 0.02 -9.29
CA MET A 398 -7.64 -0.78 -8.84
C MET A 398 -7.54 -1.12 -7.37
N VAL A 399 -6.40 -1.62 -6.87
CA VAL A 399 -6.30 -2.06 -5.46
C VAL A 399 -6.42 -0.89 -4.48
N PHE A 400 -5.98 0.31 -4.89
CA PHE A 400 -6.08 1.54 -4.11
C PHE A 400 -7.38 2.34 -4.34
N GLY A 401 -8.25 1.90 -5.26
CA GLY A 401 -9.51 2.59 -5.57
C GLY A 401 -9.34 3.98 -6.19
N VAL A 402 -8.28 4.16 -6.98
CA VAL A 402 -7.95 5.37 -7.72
C VAL A 402 -8.76 5.39 -9.01
N ASP A 403 -9.44 6.49 -9.30
CA ASP A 403 -10.13 6.65 -10.59
C ASP A 403 -9.20 7.16 -11.68
N VAL A 404 -9.70 7.16 -12.91
CA VAL A 404 -8.94 7.61 -14.09
C VAL A 404 -8.40 9.03 -13.90
N ALA A 405 -9.23 9.96 -13.39
CA ALA A 405 -8.82 11.35 -13.20
C ALA A 405 -7.67 11.50 -12.20
N ALA A 406 -7.76 10.84 -11.04
CA ALA A 406 -6.69 10.86 -10.04
C ALA A 406 -5.44 10.15 -10.56
N LEU A 407 -5.58 9.04 -11.30
CA LEU A 407 -4.45 8.33 -11.89
C LEU A 407 -3.70 9.20 -12.91
N ARG A 408 -4.42 9.96 -13.75
CA ARG A 408 -3.80 10.93 -14.67
C ARG A 408 -2.96 11.95 -13.92
N GLN A 409 -3.49 12.51 -12.82
CA GLN A 409 -2.75 13.49 -12.01
C GLN A 409 -1.49 12.90 -11.38
N LEU A 410 -1.58 11.66 -10.86
CA LEU A 410 -0.41 10.96 -10.32
C LEU A 410 0.64 10.75 -11.41
N VAL A 411 0.23 10.21 -12.57
CA VAL A 411 1.12 9.91 -13.69
C VAL A 411 1.76 11.16 -14.28
N GLU A 412 1.01 12.26 -14.41
CA GLU A 412 1.52 13.56 -14.83
C GLU A 412 2.63 14.04 -13.88
N GLY A 413 2.43 13.88 -12.56
CA GLY A 413 3.45 14.16 -11.56
C GLY A 413 4.70 13.28 -11.71
N LEU A 414 4.56 12.01 -12.08
CA LEU A 414 5.68 11.12 -12.37
C LEU A 414 6.39 11.49 -13.69
N HIS A 415 5.62 11.96 -14.68
CA HIS A 415 6.13 12.39 -15.97
C HIS A 415 7.01 13.64 -15.85
N GLN A 416 6.57 14.63 -15.07
CA GLN A 416 7.30 15.87 -14.81
C GLN A 416 8.64 15.62 -14.10
N ARG A 417 8.74 14.56 -13.29
CA ARG A 417 9.97 14.10 -12.65
C ARG A 417 10.88 13.29 -13.59
N GLY A 418 10.41 12.98 -14.80
CA GLY A 418 11.15 12.21 -15.78
C GLY A 418 11.23 10.71 -15.47
N TRP A 419 10.44 10.18 -14.55
CA TRP A 419 10.49 8.76 -14.17
C TRP A 419 9.65 7.87 -15.11
N VAL A 420 8.66 8.47 -15.78
CA VAL A 420 7.86 7.85 -16.84
C VAL A 420 7.64 8.86 -17.97
N ARG A 421 7.15 8.41 -19.12
CA ARG A 421 6.66 9.29 -20.19
C ARG A 421 5.15 9.15 -20.30
N TYR A 422 4.43 10.26 -20.20
CA TYR A 422 2.98 10.29 -20.32
C TYR A 422 2.59 10.99 -21.63
N GLU A 423 1.73 10.35 -22.42
CA GLU A 423 1.32 10.85 -23.73
C GLU A 423 -0.18 10.69 -23.91
N THR A 424 -0.87 11.77 -24.29
CA THR A 424 -2.27 11.73 -24.70
C THR A 424 -2.33 11.78 -26.23
N THR A 425 -2.70 10.67 -26.87
CA THR A 425 -2.77 10.57 -28.34
C THR A 425 -4.14 10.06 -28.78
N HIS A 426 -4.84 10.79 -29.65
CA HIS A 426 -6.18 10.42 -30.13
C HIS A 426 -7.20 10.09 -29.03
N GLY A 427 -7.09 10.72 -27.85
CA GLY A 427 -7.96 10.47 -26.71
C GLY A 427 -7.58 9.24 -25.87
N LEU A 428 -6.45 8.59 -26.16
CA LEU A 428 -5.86 7.53 -25.34
C LEU A 428 -4.72 8.09 -24.49
N ASP A 429 -4.75 7.77 -23.21
CA ASP A 429 -3.76 8.21 -22.23
C ASP A 429 -2.78 7.09 -21.93
N GLN A 430 -1.53 7.28 -22.35
CA GLN A 430 -0.50 6.25 -22.35
C GLN A 430 0.62 6.56 -21.38
N ILE A 431 0.94 5.59 -20.54
CA ILE A 431 2.10 5.59 -19.64
C ILE A 431 3.18 4.70 -20.25
N ARG A 432 4.31 5.29 -20.59
CA ARG A 432 5.50 4.58 -21.08
C ARG A 432 6.56 4.51 -19.99
N LEU A 433 6.85 3.29 -19.55
CA LEU A 433 7.88 2.97 -18.57
C LEU A 433 9.27 2.99 -19.23
N LYS A 434 10.22 3.70 -18.62
CA LYS A 434 11.58 3.82 -19.16
C LYS A 434 12.38 2.55 -18.87
N PRO A 435 13.13 2.00 -19.85
CA PRO A 435 13.94 0.80 -19.62
C PRO A 435 15.03 0.98 -18.55
N SER A 436 15.50 2.20 -18.34
CA SER A 436 16.55 2.56 -17.39
C SER A 436 16.11 2.52 -15.92
N PHE A 437 14.83 2.31 -15.62
CA PHE A 437 14.36 2.20 -14.25
C PHE A 437 13.72 0.85 -13.96
N SER A 438 13.70 0.50 -12.67
CA SER A 438 13.06 -0.71 -12.17
C SER A 438 12.29 -0.43 -10.88
N ALA A 439 11.33 -1.30 -10.54
CA ALA A 439 10.58 -1.18 -9.29
C ALA A 439 11.51 -1.22 -8.06
N LEU A 440 12.58 -2.03 -8.12
CA LEU A 440 13.56 -2.13 -7.04
C LEU A 440 14.34 -0.81 -6.86
N GLU A 441 14.75 -0.17 -7.95
CA GLU A 441 15.47 1.09 -7.88
C GLU A 441 14.60 2.22 -7.35
N MET A 442 13.33 2.29 -7.76
CA MET A 442 12.38 3.26 -7.20
C MET A 442 12.18 3.08 -5.69
N LEU A 443 12.06 1.83 -5.22
CA LEU A 443 11.94 1.55 -3.79
C LEU A 443 13.22 1.93 -3.02
N ARG A 444 14.40 1.66 -3.58
CA ARG A 444 15.69 2.05 -2.97
C ARG A 444 15.84 3.57 -2.90
N ALA A 445 15.54 4.25 -3.99
CA ALA A 445 15.57 5.71 -4.08
C ALA A 445 14.71 6.36 -2.98
N PHE A 446 13.54 5.79 -2.68
CA PHE A 446 12.70 6.24 -1.59
C PHE A 446 13.39 6.14 -0.22
N TYR A 447 13.93 4.97 0.12
CA TYR A 447 14.58 4.77 1.42
C TYR A 447 15.91 5.52 1.57
N GLU A 448 16.61 5.73 0.45
CA GLU A 448 17.87 6.47 0.40
C GLU A 448 17.67 8.00 0.26
N ASP A 449 16.42 8.47 0.26
CA ASP A 449 16.03 9.89 0.10
C ASP A 449 16.76 10.57 -1.06
N ARG A 450 16.70 9.95 -2.24
CA ARG A 450 17.39 10.43 -3.45
C ARG A 450 16.56 10.20 -4.71
N ASP A 451 16.96 10.85 -5.80
CA ASP A 451 16.43 10.52 -7.12
C ASP A 451 16.85 9.10 -7.56
N PRO A 452 15.98 8.41 -8.32
CA PRO A 452 16.28 7.09 -8.86
C PRO A 452 17.39 7.21 -9.90
N LYS A 453 18.35 6.27 -9.84
CA LYS A 453 19.45 6.23 -10.80
C LYS A 453 19.00 5.49 -12.05
N GLU A 454 19.42 5.99 -13.20
CA GLU A 454 19.24 5.25 -14.45
C GLU A 454 20.21 4.06 -14.45
N ASP A 455 19.68 2.84 -14.60
CA ASP A 455 20.48 1.65 -14.88
C ASP A 455 21.05 1.78 -16.30
N GLU A 456 22.29 2.29 -16.41
CA GLU A 456 23.02 2.42 -17.70
C GLU A 456 23.13 1.08 -18.47
N ASP A 457 22.99 -0.05 -17.76
CA ASP A 457 23.05 -1.41 -18.30
C ASP A 457 21.69 -2.02 -18.71
N ALA A 458 20.57 -1.33 -18.45
CA ALA A 458 19.23 -1.83 -18.80
C ALA A 458 18.84 -1.55 -20.27
N GLY A 459 19.56 -0.63 -20.94
CA GLY A 459 19.31 -0.23 -22.33
C GLY A 459 19.95 -1.11 -23.43
N LYS A 460 20.66 -2.19 -23.08
CA LYS A 460 21.40 -3.03 -24.06
C LYS A 460 20.92 -4.48 -24.22
N GLY A 461 19.80 -4.84 -23.61
CA GLY A 461 19.25 -6.21 -23.71
C GLY A 461 17.84 -6.21 -24.25
N ASP A 462 17.69 -6.79 -25.44
CA ASP A 462 16.45 -7.28 -26.03
C ASP A 462 15.46 -6.22 -26.51
N LEU A 463 15.58 -5.83 -27.79
CA LEU A 463 14.45 -5.46 -28.65
C LEU A 463 14.78 -5.54 -30.17
N ASP A 464 15.77 -6.33 -30.59
CA ASP A 464 16.02 -6.65 -32.00
C ASP A 464 16.35 -8.15 -32.15
N SER A 465 15.30 -8.98 -32.15
CA SER A 465 15.29 -10.33 -32.73
C SER A 465 13.89 -10.92 -32.75
#